data_AF-A0A537LRJ5-F1
#
_entry.id   AF-A0A537LRJ5-F1
#
_cell.length_a   1.000
_cell.length_b   1.000
_cell.length_c   1.000
_cell.angle_alpha   90.00
_cell.angle_beta   90.00
_cell.angle_gamma   90.00
#
_symmetry.space_group_name_H-M   'P 1'
#
loop_
_entity.id
_entity.type
_entity.pdbx_description
1 polymer ?
#
loop_
_entity_poly.entity_id
_entity_poly.type
_entity_poly.pdbx_seq_one_letter_code
_entity_poly.pdbx_strand_id
1 'polypeptide(L)'
;MKGFSRLASAAVVATFVLIILGGLVRATGAGLACPDWPLCHGRLIPPLDPLVLTEWSHRFVASIVGIFTLAVAVAAWRLRKVGQLGLVGLSNLALVLVIVQIGLGG
;
A
#
# COMPACT_ATOMS: atom_id res chain seq x y z
N MET A 1 -17.94 15.88 -0.04
CA MET A 1 -16.86 15.61 0.94
C MET A 1 -16.96 14.25 1.63
N LYS A 2 -18.17 13.74 1.96
CA LYS A 2 -18.34 12.41 2.62
C LYS A 2 -17.65 11.24 1.88
N GLY A 3 -17.71 11.20 0.55
CA GLY A 3 -17.04 10.16 -0.27
C GLY A 3 -15.51 10.20 -0.20
N PHE A 4 -14.92 11.40 -0.29
CA PHE A 4 -13.47 11.60 -0.15
C PHE A 4 -12.98 11.17 1.24
N SER A 5 -13.71 11.56 2.29
CA SER A 5 -13.36 11.18 3.67
C SER A 5 -13.38 9.67 3.88
N ARG A 6 -14.39 8.95 3.35
CA ARG A 6 -14.45 7.49 3.43
C ARG A 6 -13.28 6.81 2.72
N LEU A 7 -12.91 7.31 1.55
CA LEU A 7 -11.77 6.80 0.79
C LEU A 7 -10.44 7.03 1.54
N ALA A 8 -10.24 8.24 2.08
CA ALA A 8 -9.07 8.57 2.88
C ALA A 8 -9.00 7.72 4.16
N SER A 9 -10.12 7.52 4.85
CA SER A 9 -10.17 6.61 6.02
C SER A 9 -9.84 5.17 5.66
N ALA A 10 -10.35 4.66 4.53
CA ALA A 10 -10.00 3.33 4.05
C ALA A 10 -8.51 3.19 3.73
N ALA A 11 -7.93 4.21 3.08
CA ALA A 11 -6.49 4.26 2.80
C ALA A 11 -5.66 4.22 4.10
N VAL A 12 -6.03 5.02 5.11
CA VAL A 12 -5.34 5.03 6.42
C VAL A 12 -5.40 3.67 7.11
N VAL A 13 -6.57 3.04 7.15
CA VAL A 13 -6.73 1.71 7.77
C VAL A 13 -5.91 0.67 7.03
N ALA A 14 -5.94 0.67 5.69
CA ALA A 14 -5.15 -0.25 4.89
C ALA A 14 -3.63 -0.05 5.09
N THR A 15 -3.17 1.20 5.15
CA THR A 15 -1.76 1.53 5.44
C THR A 15 -1.35 1.06 6.84
N PHE A 16 -2.22 1.20 7.84
CA PHE A 16 -1.93 0.71 9.19
C PHE A 16 -1.75 -0.81 9.22
N VAL A 17 -2.62 -1.56 8.53
CA VAL A 17 -2.47 -3.02 8.36
C VAL A 17 -1.16 -3.35 7.64
N LEU A 18 -0.81 -2.60 6.59
CA LEU A 18 0.45 -2.77 5.86
C LEU A 18 1.68 -2.60 6.77
N ILE A 19 1.68 -1.60 7.65
CA ILE A 19 2.78 -1.35 8.60
C ILE A 19 2.96 -2.55 9.54
N ILE A 20 1.87 -3.10 10.07
CA ILE A 20 1.92 -4.28 10.95
C ILE A 20 2.49 -5.49 10.19
N LEU A 21 2.00 -5.75 8.98
CA LEU A 21 2.50 -6.84 8.14
C LEU A 21 3.98 -6.66 7.77
N GLY A 22 4.42 -5.44 7.46
CA GLY A 22 5.82 -5.14 7.19
C GLY A 22 6.71 -5.40 8.42
N GLY A 23 6.22 -5.07 9.61
CA GLY A 23 6.86 -5.43 10.87
C GLY A 23 6.99 -6.95 11.05
N LEU A 24 5.94 -7.70 10.73
CA LEU A 24 5.95 -9.17 10.78
C LEU A 24 6.96 -9.77 9.79
N VAL A 25 6.98 -9.31 8.53
CA VAL A 25 7.96 -9.76 7.51
C VAL A 25 9.39 -9.54 7.98
N ARG A 26 9.66 -8.39 8.61
CA ARG A 26 10.97 -8.08 9.19
C ARG A 26 11.30 -8.97 10.38
N ALA A 27 10.34 -9.24 11.26
CA ALA A 27 10.53 -10.08 12.44
C ALA A 27 10.74 -11.56 12.09
N THR A 28 10.08 -12.07 11.05
CA THR A 28 10.19 -13.47 10.62
C THR A 28 11.32 -13.72 9.63
N GLY A 29 11.99 -12.67 9.13
CA GLY A 29 12.99 -12.79 8.07
C GLY A 29 12.39 -13.21 6.73
N ALA A 30 11.08 -13.06 6.55
CA ALA A 30 10.36 -13.51 5.36
C ALA A 30 10.59 -12.62 4.13
N GLY A 31 11.35 -11.52 4.23
CA GLY A 31 11.43 -10.50 3.17
C GLY A 31 12.05 -10.93 1.84
N LEU A 32 12.57 -12.16 1.74
CA LEU A 32 13.17 -12.74 0.53
C LEU A 32 12.56 -14.11 0.16
N ALA A 33 11.42 -14.46 0.73
CA ALA A 33 10.74 -15.74 0.50
C ALA A 33 10.04 -15.83 -0.88
N CYS A 34 9.65 -14.68 -1.46
CA CYS A 34 9.00 -14.52 -2.76
C CYS A 34 9.85 -13.61 -3.67
N PRO A 35 10.60 -14.17 -4.63
CA PRO A 35 11.40 -13.37 -5.56
C PRO A 35 10.54 -12.56 -6.55
N ASP A 36 9.32 -13.02 -6.83
CA ASP A 36 8.44 -12.46 -7.84
C ASP A 36 7.15 -11.87 -7.24
N TRP A 37 6.54 -10.93 -7.97
CA TRP A 37 5.20 -10.38 -7.70
C TRP A 37 4.55 -10.02 -9.05
N PRO A 38 3.27 -10.35 -9.32
CA PRO A 38 2.20 -10.83 -8.43
C PRO A 38 2.13 -12.36 -8.25
N LEU A 39 2.88 -13.11 -9.04
CA LEU A 39 3.07 -14.54 -8.83
C LEU A 39 4.22 -14.74 -7.86
N CYS A 40 4.11 -15.67 -6.93
CA CYS A 40 5.22 -16.13 -6.11
C CYS A 40 5.51 -17.60 -6.44
N HIS A 41 6.73 -17.92 -6.87
CA HIS A 41 7.12 -19.25 -7.37
C HIS A 41 6.21 -19.76 -8.51
N GLY A 42 5.82 -18.86 -9.42
CA GLY A 42 4.94 -19.19 -10.54
C GLY A 42 3.48 -19.47 -10.17
N ARG A 43 3.07 -19.26 -8.92
CA ARG A 43 1.68 -19.42 -8.46
C ARG A 43 1.10 -18.11 -7.96
N LEU A 44 -0.18 -17.87 -8.23
CA LEU A 44 -0.89 -16.69 -7.70
C LEU A 44 -1.19 -16.83 -6.20
N ILE A 45 -1.47 -18.06 -5.76
CA ILE A 45 -1.63 -18.42 -4.36
C ILE A 45 -0.43 -19.30 -3.98
N PRO A 46 0.47 -18.82 -3.10
CA PRO A 46 1.66 -19.57 -2.71
C PRO A 46 1.31 -20.84 -1.92
N PRO A 47 2.26 -21.79 -1.79
CA PRO A 47 2.11 -22.91 -0.86
C PRO A 47 1.88 -22.43 0.58
N LEU A 48 1.32 -23.29 1.43
CA LEU A 48 1.00 -23.02 2.86
C LEU A 48 2.24 -22.86 3.76
N ASP A 49 3.38 -22.45 3.19
CA ASP A 49 4.58 -22.12 3.93
C ASP A 49 4.37 -20.76 4.65
N PRO A 50 4.51 -20.69 5.99
CA PRO A 50 4.24 -19.47 6.75
C PRO A 50 5.11 -18.28 6.33
N LEU A 51 6.36 -18.50 5.92
CA LEU A 51 7.27 -17.43 5.49
C LEU A 51 6.79 -16.83 4.17
N VAL A 52 6.55 -17.71 3.19
CA VAL A 52 6.09 -17.32 1.84
C VAL A 52 4.72 -16.63 1.92
N LEU A 53 3.80 -17.17 2.72
CA LEU A 53 2.47 -16.60 2.88
C LEU A 53 2.50 -15.22 3.54
N THR A 54 3.39 -14.99 4.51
CA THR A 54 3.54 -13.70 5.18
C THR A 54 4.04 -12.63 4.22
N GLU A 55 5.06 -12.93 3.42
CA GLU A 55 5.59 -11.98 2.44
C GLU A 55 4.60 -11.70 1.31
N TRP A 56 3.97 -12.75 0.75
CA TRP A 56 2.94 -12.59 -0.27
C TRP A 56 1.77 -11.74 0.23
N SER A 57 1.31 -11.95 1.47
CA SER A 57 0.25 -11.17 2.08
C SER A 57 0.65 -9.71 2.27
N HIS A 58 1.89 -9.44 2.69
CA HIS A 58 2.42 -8.08 2.77
C HIS A 58 2.45 -7.38 1.41
N ARG A 59 2.97 -8.03 0.36
CA ARG A 59 3.01 -7.48 -1.02
C ARG A 59 1.61 -7.25 -1.61
N PHE A 60 0.66 -8.14 -1.30
CA PHE A 60 -0.74 -7.99 -1.70
C PHE A 60 -1.39 -6.75 -1.09
N VAL A 61 -1.25 -6.58 0.24
CA VAL A 61 -1.77 -5.41 0.94
C VAL A 61 -1.07 -4.13 0.48
N ALA A 62 0.24 -4.17 0.20
CA ALA A 62 0.97 -3.03 -0.36
C ALA A 62 0.38 -2.54 -1.69
N SER A 63 0.02 -3.48 -2.57
CA SER A 63 -0.62 -3.18 -3.86
C SER A 63 -1.99 -2.51 -3.67
N ILE A 64 -2.80 -2.99 -2.72
CA ILE A 64 -4.11 -2.39 -2.37
C ILE A 64 -3.94 -0.97 -1.82
N VAL A 65 -2.98 -0.75 -0.93
CA VAL A 65 -2.67 0.56 -0.36
C VAL A 65 -2.23 1.55 -1.45
N GLY A 66 -1.41 1.10 -2.40
CA GLY A 66 -1.02 1.89 -3.57
C GLY A 66 -2.23 2.36 -4.39
N ILE A 67 -3.18 1.47 -4.67
CA ILE A 67 -4.42 1.80 -5.40
C ILE A 67 -5.27 2.81 -4.62
N PHE A 68 -5.46 2.62 -3.31
CA PHE A 68 -6.21 3.57 -2.50
C PHE A 68 -5.55 4.94 -2.44
N THR A 69 -4.24 5.00 -2.30
CA THR A 69 -3.47 6.24 -2.25
C THR A 69 -3.56 6.99 -3.59
N LEU A 70 -3.43 6.27 -4.71
CA LEU A 70 -3.63 6.82 -6.04
C LEU A 70 -5.07 7.35 -6.23
N ALA A 71 -6.08 6.61 -5.78
CA ALA A 71 -7.48 7.04 -5.84
C ALA A 71 -7.72 8.32 -5.01
N VAL A 72 -7.11 8.43 -3.82
CA VAL A 72 -7.17 9.65 -3.00
C VAL A 72 -6.49 10.82 -3.71
N ALA A 73 -5.31 10.61 -4.29
CA ALA A 73 -4.62 11.64 -5.05
C ALA A 73 -5.46 12.12 -6.25
N VAL A 74 -5.98 11.20 -7.08
CA VAL A 74 -6.84 11.54 -8.22
C VAL A 74 -8.11 12.26 -7.77
N ALA A 75 -8.76 11.81 -6.69
CA ALA A 75 -9.94 12.48 -6.15
C ALA A 75 -9.62 13.87 -5.61
N ALA A 76 -8.47 14.05 -4.94
CA ALA A 76 -8.01 15.35 -4.47
C ALA A 76 -7.76 16.30 -5.64
N TRP A 77 -7.17 15.81 -6.74
CA TRP A 77 -6.98 16.59 -7.97
C TRP A 77 -8.31 16.95 -8.65
N ARG A 78 -9.27 16.03 -8.73
CA ARG A 78 -10.58 16.27 -9.35
C ARG A 78 -11.48 17.21 -8.54
N LEU A 79 -11.28 17.28 -7.23
CA LEU A 79 -12.06 18.13 -6.31
C LEU A 79 -11.32 19.41 -5.92
N ARG A 80 -10.25 19.78 -6.65
CA ARG A 80 -9.42 20.97 -6.40
C ARG A 80 -10.28 22.24 -6.35
N LYS A 81 -10.50 22.75 -5.14
CA LYS A 81 -10.89 24.15 -4.91
C LYS A 81 -9.67 24.97 -4.52
N VAL A 82 -9.65 26.25 -4.88
CA VAL A 82 -8.52 27.18 -4.65
C VAL A 82 -8.04 27.20 -3.18
N GLY A 83 -8.93 26.95 -2.21
CA GLY A 83 -8.59 26.84 -0.78
C GLY A 83 -8.07 25.49 -0.29
N GLN A 84 -7.99 24.46 -1.13
CA GLN A 84 -7.55 23.09 -0.76
C GLN A 84 -6.21 22.69 -1.37
N LEU A 85 -5.42 23.67 -1.84
CA LEU A 85 -4.11 23.44 -2.45
C LEU A 85 -3.16 22.64 -1.53
N GLY A 86 -3.23 22.85 -0.22
CA GLY A 86 -2.46 22.09 0.77
C GLY A 86 -2.85 20.62 0.86
N LEU A 87 -4.15 20.29 0.79
CA LEU A 87 -4.65 18.91 0.86
C LEU A 87 -4.19 18.07 -0.34
N VAL A 88 -4.13 18.73 -1.48
CA VAL A 88 -3.66 18.18 -2.74
C VAL A 88 -2.15 17.96 -2.71
N GLY A 89 -1.39 18.90 -2.14
CA GLY A 89 0.04 18.74 -1.87
C GLY A 89 0.31 17.53 -0.98
N LEU A 90 -0.41 17.40 0.14
CA LEU A 90 -0.33 16.26 1.06
C LEU A 90 -0.67 14.93 0.37
N SER A 91 -1.70 14.91 -0.49
CA SER A 91 -2.10 13.69 -1.21
C SER A 91 -1.04 13.24 -2.23
N ASN A 92 -0.41 14.19 -2.94
CA ASN A 92 0.69 13.89 -3.85
C ASN A 92 1.94 13.43 -3.09
N LEU A 93 2.25 14.06 -1.96
CA LEU A 93 3.36 13.64 -1.10
C LEU A 93 3.15 12.20 -0.61
N ALA A 94 1.94 11.86 -0.16
CA ALA A 94 1.61 10.49 0.25
C ALA A 94 1.82 9.47 -0.88
N LEU A 95 1.42 9.81 -2.11
CA LEU A 95 1.65 8.95 -3.27
C LEU A 95 3.15 8.72 -3.53
N VAL A 96 3.95 9.80 -3.49
CA VAL A 96 5.41 9.71 -3.67
C VAL A 96 6.03 8.84 -2.57
N LEU A 97 5.64 9.05 -1.31
CA LEU A 97 6.14 8.26 -0.19
C LEU A 97 5.82 6.77 -0.33
N VAL A 98 4.60 6.41 -0.78
CA VAL A 98 4.22 5.01 -1.01
C VAL A 98 5.03 4.39 -2.14
N ILE A 99 5.28 5.11 -3.23
CA ILE A 99 6.12 4.62 -4.34
C ILE A 99 7.55 4.36 -3.85
N VAL A 100 8.12 5.28 -3.08
CA VAL A 100 9.45 5.13 -2.48
C VAL A 100 9.47 3.94 -1.52
N GLN A 101 8.44 3.77 -0.69
CA GLN A 101 8.33 2.63 0.24
C GLN A 101 8.23 1.30 -0.50
N ILE A 102 7.52 1.22 -1.63
CA ILE A 102 7.45 0.01 -2.45
C ILE A 102 8.83 -0.31 -3.05
N GLY A 103 9.58 0.70 -3.49
CA GLY A 103 10.93 0.50 -4.02
C GLY A 103 11.97 0.12 -2.96
N LEU A 104 11.84 0.62 -1.73
CA LEU A 104 12.74 0.32 -0.61
C LEU A 104 12.37 -0.96 0.15
N GLY A 105 11.10 -1.38 0.09
CA GLY A 105 10.55 -2.53 0.81
C GLY A 105 10.63 -3.85 0.05
N GLY A 106 11.51 -3.94 -0.94
CA GLY A 106 11.82 -5.14 -1.72
C GLY A 106 13.01 -5.91 -1.18
#